data_AF-A0A5W0NN11-F1
#
_entry.id   AF-A0A5W0NN11-F1
#
_cell.length_a   1.000
_cell.length_b   1.000
_cell.length_c   1.000
_cell.angle_alpha   90.00
_cell.angle_beta   90.00
_cell.angle_gamma   90.00
#
_symmetry.space_group_name_H-M   'P 1'
#
loop_
_entity.id
_entity.type
_entity.pdbx_description
1 polymer ?
#
loop_
_entity_poly.entity_id
_entity_poly.type
_entity_poly.pdbx_seq_one_letter_code
_entity_poly.pdbx_strand_id
1 'polypeptide(L)'
;MTYREIILCFAFRPPAFFLPSVEERKELVRTLNDFGLTLTTSRIHLLHHMKQTQIPLTASDLSKQIELPLSTTHRNLSMFADCGLVDFIVDRASVCRWYFLFADRPNFCPTCNQTYNAAR
;
A
#
# COMPACT_ATOMS: atom_id res chain seq x y z
N MET A 1 -36.18 0.14 11.70
CA MET A 1 -34.78 -0.26 11.92
C MET A 1 -33.95 0.29 10.76
N THR A 2 -33.53 1.54 10.86
CA THR A 2 -32.68 2.20 9.86
C THR A 2 -31.23 1.86 10.19
N TYR A 3 -30.72 0.80 9.57
CA TYR A 3 -29.28 0.50 9.54
C TYR A 3 -28.60 1.63 8.77
N ARG A 4 -28.22 2.66 9.52
CA ARG A 4 -27.37 3.73 9.05
C ARG A 4 -26.00 3.09 8.82
N GLU A 5 -25.77 2.63 7.60
CA GLU A 5 -24.46 2.43 6.97
C GLU A 5 -23.68 3.75 6.96
N ILE A 6 -23.41 4.29 8.15
CA ILE A 6 -22.48 5.38 8.32
C ILE A 6 -21.11 4.70 8.22
N ILE A 7 -20.65 4.58 6.97
CA ILE A 7 -19.36 5.08 6.50
C ILE A 7 -18.46 5.42 7.69
N LEU A 8 -17.89 4.38 8.30
CA LEU A 8 -16.76 4.50 9.20
C LEU A 8 -15.47 4.58 8.36
N CYS A 9 -15.49 5.42 7.33
CA CYS A 9 -14.30 6.14 6.91
C CYS A 9 -14.00 7.13 8.03
N PHE A 10 -13.50 6.62 9.17
CA PHE A 10 -12.73 7.45 10.10
C PHE A 10 -11.77 8.27 9.26
N ALA A 11 -11.61 9.55 9.60
CA ALA A 11 -10.81 10.55 8.90
C ALA A 11 -9.32 10.17 8.82
N PHE A 12 -9.01 9.07 8.14
CA PHE A 12 -7.68 8.68 7.77
C PHE A 12 -7.23 9.70 6.74
N ARG A 13 -6.42 10.65 7.22
CA ARG A 13 -5.65 11.50 6.34
C ARG A 13 -4.46 10.66 5.92
N PRO A 14 -4.44 10.13 4.70
CA PRO A 14 -3.26 9.43 4.25
C PRO A 14 -2.04 10.36 4.35
N PRO A 15 -0.84 9.80 4.60
CA PRO A 15 0.37 10.59 4.62
C PRO A 15 0.51 11.32 3.28
N ALA A 16 1.01 12.56 3.33
CA ALA A 16 1.38 13.26 2.11
C ALA A 16 2.52 12.51 1.43
N PHE A 17 2.48 12.39 0.11
CA PHE A 17 3.58 11.80 -0.64
C PHE A 17 4.75 12.79 -0.71
N PHE A 18 5.94 12.31 -0.40
CA PHE A 18 7.19 13.02 -0.61
C PHE A 18 8.06 12.23 -1.57
N LEU A 19 8.88 12.93 -2.35
CA LEU A 19 9.86 12.24 -3.20
C LEU A 19 10.96 11.62 -2.33
N PRO A 20 11.45 10.42 -2.69
CA PRO A 20 12.54 9.79 -1.95
C PRO A 20 13.83 10.60 -2.11
N SER A 21 14.59 10.71 -1.03
CA SER A 21 16.00 11.15 -1.07
C SER A 21 16.86 10.21 -1.92
N VAL A 22 18.11 10.62 -2.21
CA VAL A 22 19.04 9.80 -3.00
C VAL A 22 19.32 8.47 -2.32
N GLU A 23 19.45 8.48 -1.00
CA GLU A 23 19.71 7.32 -0.15
C GLU A 23 18.51 6.37 -0.11
N GLU A 24 17.31 6.92 0.13
CA GLU A 24 16.06 6.15 0.08
C GLU A 24 15.84 5.55 -1.30
N ARG A 25 16.14 6.30 -2.37
CA ARG A 25 16.01 5.79 -3.74
C ARG A 25 16.93 4.60 -3.99
N LYS A 26 18.16 4.60 -3.47
CA LYS A 26 19.08 3.44 -3.56
C LYS A 26 18.51 2.22 -2.85
N GLU A 27 17.96 2.40 -1.65
CA GLU A 27 17.31 1.36 -0.85
C GLU A 27 16.09 0.76 -1.58
N LEU A 28 15.26 1.61 -2.17
CA LEU A 28 14.08 1.23 -2.94
C LEU A 28 14.46 0.45 -4.20
N VAL A 29 15.48 0.91 -4.93
CA VAL A 29 15.98 0.22 -6.12
C VAL A 29 16.54 -1.15 -5.76
N ARG A 30 17.31 -1.26 -4.66
CA ARG A 30 17.81 -2.55 -4.17
C ARG A 30 16.64 -3.49 -3.87
N THR A 31 15.66 -3.01 -3.10
CA THR A 31 14.45 -3.79 -2.78
C THR A 31 13.75 -4.27 -4.06
N LEU A 32 13.46 -3.39 -5.02
CA LEU A 32 12.79 -3.79 -6.26
C LEU A 32 13.60 -4.82 -7.07
N ASN A 33 14.92 -4.69 -7.12
CA ASN A 33 15.80 -5.67 -7.77
C ASN A 33 15.79 -7.02 -7.06
N ASP A 34 15.81 -7.05 -5.72
CA ASP A 34 15.79 -8.29 -4.93
C ASP A 34 14.50 -9.10 -5.20
N PHE A 35 13.40 -8.39 -5.49
CA PHE A 35 12.11 -8.98 -5.90
C PHE A 35 11.97 -9.18 -7.42
N GLY A 36 13.03 -8.96 -8.21
CA GLY A 36 13.05 -9.19 -9.66
C GLY A 36 12.18 -8.22 -10.48
N LEU A 37 11.85 -7.04 -9.94
CA LEU A 37 10.97 -6.06 -10.57
C LEU A 37 11.75 -5.05 -11.41
N THR A 38 11.22 -4.66 -12.57
CA THR A 38 11.79 -3.56 -13.36
C THR A 38 11.72 -2.21 -12.63
N LEU A 39 12.77 -1.41 -12.74
CA LEU A 39 13.01 -0.19 -11.97
C LEU A 39 12.36 1.06 -12.60
N THR A 40 11.03 1.12 -12.57
CA THR A 40 10.30 2.30 -13.08
C THR A 40 10.07 3.34 -11.98
N THR A 41 9.98 4.62 -12.37
CA THR A 41 9.65 5.72 -11.43
C THR A 41 8.35 5.44 -10.67
N SER A 42 7.32 4.94 -11.34
CA SER A 42 6.05 4.59 -10.72
C SER A 42 6.18 3.55 -9.61
N ARG A 43 7.01 2.53 -9.80
CA ARG A 43 7.24 1.48 -8.79
C ARG A 43 8.04 1.98 -7.60
N ILE A 44 9.05 2.80 -7.87
CA ILE A 44 9.85 3.45 -6.82
C ILE A 44 8.95 4.34 -5.96
N HIS A 45 8.11 5.17 -6.57
CA HIS A 45 7.20 6.06 -5.86
C HIS A 45 6.14 5.29 -5.05
N LEU A 46 5.52 4.26 -5.66
CA LEU A 46 4.58 3.39 -4.96
C LEU A 46 5.20 2.73 -3.74
N LEU A 47 6.35 2.08 -3.91
CA LEU A 47 7.03 1.40 -2.82
C LEU A 47 7.47 2.38 -1.74
N HIS A 48 7.97 3.56 -2.12
CA HIS A 48 8.36 4.60 -1.18
C HIS A 48 7.18 5.02 -0.30
N HIS A 49 6.04 5.33 -0.93
CA HIS A 49 4.84 5.75 -0.21
C HIS A 49 4.33 4.66 0.72
N MET A 50 4.30 3.40 0.25
CA MET A 50 3.90 2.27 1.08
C MET A 50 4.84 2.06 2.29
N LYS A 51 6.15 2.34 2.16
CA LYS A 51 7.10 2.24 3.30
C LYS A 51 6.89 3.34 4.35
N GLN A 52 6.20 4.43 4.02
CA GLN A 52 5.92 5.54 4.95
C GLN A 52 4.68 5.30 5.82
N THR A 53 3.86 4.30 5.48
CA THR A 53 2.61 3.98 6.20
C THR A 53 2.68 2.57 6.80
N GLN A 54 2.00 2.38 7.93
CA GLN A 54 1.72 1.06 8.52
C GLN A 54 0.24 0.70 8.43
N ILE A 55 -0.51 1.47 7.64
CA ILE A 55 -1.94 1.27 7.44
C ILE A 55 -2.12 0.78 6.00
N PRO A 56 -2.86 -0.33 5.79
CA PRO A 56 -3.18 -0.80 4.45
C PRO A 56 -3.85 0.30 3.62
N LEU A 57 -3.55 0.37 2.33
CA LEU A 57 -4.11 1.37 1.41
C LEU A 57 -4.77 0.71 0.22
N THR A 58 -5.85 1.31 -0.27
CA THR A 58 -6.45 0.86 -1.53
C THR A 58 -5.65 1.37 -2.74
N ALA A 59 -5.84 0.74 -3.90
CA ALA A 59 -5.28 1.25 -5.15
C ALA A 59 -5.79 2.67 -5.50
N SER A 60 -7.04 2.99 -5.12
CA SER A 60 -7.64 4.31 -5.31
C SER A 60 -6.95 5.37 -4.45
N ASP A 61 -6.67 5.03 -3.18
CA ASP A 61 -5.95 5.90 -2.25
C ASP A 61 -4.55 6.20 -2.77
N LEU A 62 -3.80 5.15 -3.11
CA LEU A 62 -2.44 5.26 -3.65
C LEU A 62 -2.42 6.08 -4.95
N SER A 63 -3.30 5.78 -5.90
CA SER A 63 -3.41 6.48 -7.18
C SER A 63 -3.58 7.99 -7.01
N LYS A 64 -4.43 8.41 -6.06
CA LYS A 64 -4.66 9.83 -5.76
C LYS A 64 -3.48 10.48 -5.05
N GLN A 65 -2.83 9.77 -4.11
CA GLN A 65 -1.77 10.33 -3.28
C GLN A 65 -0.45 10.54 -4.03
N ILE A 66 -0.15 9.65 -4.98
CA ILE A 66 1.10 9.70 -5.76
C ILE A 66 0.87 10.14 -7.21
N GLU A 67 -0.35 10.60 -7.51
CA GLU A 67 -0.78 11.10 -8.82
C GLU A 67 -0.49 10.14 -10.00
N LEU A 68 -0.64 8.83 -9.77
CA LEU A 68 -0.52 7.82 -10.82
C LEU A 68 -1.90 7.42 -11.36
N PRO A 69 -2.04 7.11 -12.66
CA PRO A 69 -3.27 6.54 -13.18
C PRO A 69 -3.70 5.30 -12.40
N LEU A 70 -5.00 5.17 -12.14
CA LEU A 70 -5.54 4.07 -11.33
C LEU A 70 -5.22 2.70 -11.95
N SER A 71 -5.30 2.57 -13.27
CA SER A 71 -4.94 1.35 -14.00
C SER A 71 -3.45 0.98 -13.83
N THR A 72 -2.56 1.96 -13.91
CA THR A 72 -1.13 1.80 -13.65
C THR A 72 -0.87 1.39 -12.21
N THR A 73 -1.60 1.97 -11.26
CA THR A 73 -1.50 1.64 -9.84
C THR A 73 -1.91 0.19 -9.59
N HIS A 74 -3.06 -0.24 -10.10
CA HIS A 74 -3.51 -1.64 -10.01
C HIS A 74 -2.51 -2.64 -10.60
N ARG A 75 -1.98 -2.35 -11.79
CA ARG A 75 -1.01 -3.24 -12.44
C ARG A 75 0.27 -3.40 -11.61
N ASN A 76 0.78 -2.31 -11.03
CA ASN A 76 1.99 -2.39 -10.20
C ASN A 76 1.72 -3.11 -8.87
N LEU A 77 0.59 -2.83 -8.21
CA LEU A 77 0.21 -3.52 -6.96
C LEU A 77 -0.01 -5.01 -7.16
N SER A 78 -0.61 -5.40 -8.30
CA SER A 78 -0.76 -6.82 -8.65
C SER A 78 0.61 -7.48 -8.82
N MET A 79 1.53 -6.85 -9.57
CA MET A 79 2.90 -7.37 -9.71
C MET A 79 3.66 -7.44 -8.39
N PHE A 80 3.47 -6.47 -7.50
CA PHE A 80 4.08 -6.50 -6.16
C PHE A 80 3.54 -7.66 -5.32
N ALA A 81 2.25 -7.97 -5.46
CA ALA A 81 1.64 -9.10 -4.76
C ALA A 81 2.12 -10.43 -5.34
N ASP A 82 2.19 -10.54 -6.67
CA ASP A 82 2.65 -11.73 -7.38
C ASP A 82 4.10 -12.10 -7.02
N CYS A 83 4.97 -11.11 -6.75
CA CYS A 83 6.34 -11.34 -6.31
C CYS A 83 6.49 -11.45 -4.78
N GLY A 84 5.42 -11.30 -4.01
CA GLY A 84 5.44 -11.38 -2.54
C GLY A 84 6.04 -10.15 -1.83
N LEU A 85 6.16 -9.01 -2.50
CA LEU A 85 6.62 -7.75 -1.89
C LEU A 85 5.53 -7.11 -1.03
N VAL A 86 4.28 -7.20 -1.50
CA VAL A 86 3.09 -6.74 -0.77
C VAL A 86 2.12 -7.90 -0.62
N ASP A 87 1.23 -7.77 0.35
CA ASP A 87 0.06 -8.62 0.47
C ASP A 87 -1.19 -7.72 0.56
N PHE A 88 -2.38 -8.31 0.52
CA PHE A 88 -3.62 -7.56 0.63
C PHE A 88 -4.67 -8.28 1.47
N ILE A 89 -5.45 -7.49 2.21
CA ILE A 89 -6.73 -7.93 2.75
C ILE A 89 -7.85 -7.52 1.82
N VAL A 90 -8.95 -8.25 1.88
CA VAL A 90 -10.16 -7.91 1.14
C VAL A 90 -11.22 -7.45 2.13
N ASP A 91 -12.00 -6.45 1.75
CA ASP A 91 -13.14 -6.02 2.55
C ASP A 91 -14.22 -7.12 2.63
N ARG A 92 -15.18 -6.96 3.54
CA ARG A 92 -16.24 -7.95 3.77
C ARG A 92 -17.09 -8.21 2.52
N ALA A 93 -17.25 -7.21 1.66
CA ALA A 93 -17.97 -7.34 0.39
C ALA A 93 -17.15 -8.05 -0.70
N SER A 94 -15.86 -8.31 -0.46
CA SER A 94 -14.91 -8.86 -1.42
C SER A 94 -14.68 -8.01 -2.68
N VAL A 95 -14.97 -6.71 -2.59
CA VAL A 95 -14.92 -5.77 -3.73
C VAL A 95 -13.61 -4.96 -3.73
N CYS A 96 -13.05 -4.68 -2.55
CA CYS A 96 -11.90 -3.80 -2.42
C CYS A 96 -10.72 -4.49 -1.75
N ARG A 97 -9.55 -4.41 -2.41
CA ARG A 97 -8.27 -4.88 -1.88
C ARG A 97 -7.51 -3.73 -1.21
N TRP A 98 -7.05 -3.99 0.00
CA TRP A 98 -6.24 -3.09 0.80
C TRP A 98 -4.84 -3.68 0.92
N TYR A 99 -3.88 -3.03 0.27
CA TYR A 99 -2.51 -3.51 0.13
C TYR A 99 -1.63 -3.01 1.27
N PHE A 100 -0.72 -3.86 1.72
CA PHE A 100 0.26 -3.53 2.75
C PHE A 100 1.59 -4.24 2.47
N LEU A 101 2.69 -3.69 2.98
CA LEU A 101 4.02 -4.30 2.80
C LEU A 101 4.16 -5.53 3.67
N PHE A 102 4.70 -6.60 3.08
CA PHE A 102 4.91 -7.86 3.79
C PHE A 102 6.07 -7.76 4.80
N ALA A 103 7.05 -6.88 4.59
CA ALA A 103 8.33 -6.89 5.30
C ALA A 103 8.50 -5.84 6.42
N ASP A 104 9.32 -6.23 7.40
CA ASP A 104 9.98 -5.48 8.49
C ASP A 104 9.13 -4.76 9.53
N ARG A 105 7.87 -4.42 9.24
CA ARG A 105 7.02 -3.69 10.19
C ARG A 105 5.60 -4.23 10.23
N PRO A 106 5.00 -4.36 11.43
CA PRO A 106 3.59 -4.69 11.52
C PRO A 106 2.74 -3.58 10.90
N ASN A 107 1.74 -3.99 10.13
CA ASN A 107 0.66 -3.17 9.60
C ASN A 107 -0.58 -3.40 10.45
N PHE A 108 -1.35 -2.33 10.67
CA PHE A 108 -2.45 -2.33 11.62
C PHE A 108 -3.75 -1.86 11.00
N CYS A 109 -4.86 -2.39 11.50
CA CYS A 109 -6.18 -1.86 11.21
C CYS A 109 -6.31 -0.48 11.86
N PRO A 110 -6.62 0.59 11.11
CA PRO A 110 -6.80 1.91 11.70
C PRO A 110 -8.04 2.01 12.60
N THR A 111 -8.96 1.04 12.51
CA THR A 111 -10.22 1.02 13.29
C THR A 111 -10.10 0.22 14.58
N CYS A 112 -9.55 -1.00 14.52
CA CYS A 112 -9.47 -1.90 15.69
C CYS A 112 -8.05 -2.16 16.18
N ASN A 113 -7.04 -1.58 15.53
CA ASN A 113 -5.61 -1.76 15.83
C ASN A 113 -5.11 -3.22 15.73
N GLN A 114 -5.86 -4.10 15.10
CA GLN A 114 -5.45 -5.48 14.84
C GLN A 114 -4.29 -5.50 13.84
N THR A 115 -3.26 -6.29 14.12
CA THR A 115 -2.11 -6.46 13.23
C THR A 115 -2.42 -7.46 12.12
N TYR A 116 -2.07 -7.12 10.87
CA TYR A 116 -2.33 -7.95 9.69
C TYR A 116 -1.20 -8.94 9.36
N ASN A 117 0.03 -8.57 9.71
CA ASN A 117 1.26 -9.33 9.46
C ASN A 117 2.02 -9.61 10.78
N ALA A 118 1.28 -9.83 11.86
CA ALA A 118 1.85 -10.33 13.11
C ALA A 118 2.34 -11.76 12.85
N ALA A 119 3.62 -11.88 12.48
CA ALA A 119 4.46 -13.06 12.47
C ALA A 119 3.77 -14.40 12.17
N ARG A 120 4.14 -14.99 11.02
CA ARG A 120 4.00 -16.44 10.83
C ARG A 120 4.94 -17.18 11.77
#